data_AF-A0A1B0A7A3-F1
#
_entry.id   AF-A0A1B0A7A3-F1
#
_cell.length_a   1.000
_cell.length_b   1.000
_cell.length_c   1.000
_cell.angle_alpha   90.00
_cell.angle_beta   90.00
_cell.angle_gamma   90.00
#
_symmetry.space_group_name_H-M   'P 1'
#
loop_
_entity.id
_entity.type
_entity.pdbx_description
1 polymer ?
#
loop_
_entity_poly.entity_id
_entity_poly.type
_entity_poly.pdbx_seq_one_letter_code
_entity_poly.pdbx_strand_id
1 'polypeptide(L)'
;MYTFGDKPIAVEVIDGNQQFHGAINESVNYEDPNLNVAIPVSSIHGNHDDPSSFGGLSSLDLLSTAGLINYFGRWTDLTKVEISPILLKKGATRLALYGLSHIHDARLSRLFESRKVHIQAPSNHDGEWFHLMVVHQNRADRGPKNYLPEIALPEFLNLIIWGHEHDCHIEPQFNARRKFYVSQPGSNYYSISHLEPNKQEYQKCQKKPQPMHYQHNQWTFFQSLGRQKLLKLLKPQATY
;
A
#
# COMPACT_ATOMS: atom_id res chain seq x y z
N MET A 1 -0.80 12.43 -21.38
CA MET A 1 -1.29 11.43 -20.40
C MET A 1 -0.14 11.16 -19.43
N TYR A 2 -0.33 11.39 -18.14
CA TYR A 2 0.79 11.57 -17.21
C TYR A 2 1.57 10.30 -16.83
N THR A 3 0.98 9.12 -17.02
CA THR A 3 1.57 7.81 -16.67
C THR A 3 2.15 7.05 -17.87
N PHE A 4 1.95 7.55 -19.09
CA PHE A 4 2.42 6.95 -20.33
C PHE A 4 3.59 7.75 -20.92
N GLY A 5 4.46 7.06 -21.66
CA GLY A 5 5.57 7.67 -22.38
C GLY A 5 6.78 6.74 -22.52
N ASP A 6 7.81 7.22 -23.21
CA ASP A 6 8.94 6.38 -23.65
C ASP A 6 9.99 6.08 -22.57
N LYS A 7 9.74 6.51 -21.33
CA LYS A 7 10.69 6.26 -20.23
C LYS A 7 10.63 4.78 -19.86
N PRO A 8 11.75 4.03 -19.98
CA PRO A 8 11.74 2.61 -19.66
C PRO A 8 11.51 2.37 -18.16
N ILE A 9 10.75 1.31 -17.86
CA ILE A 9 10.55 0.82 -16.50
C ILE A 9 11.72 -0.08 -16.12
N ALA A 10 12.47 0.31 -15.08
CA ALA A 10 13.62 -0.45 -14.57
C ALA A 10 13.25 -1.39 -13.40
N VAL A 11 11.95 -1.57 -13.14
CA VAL A 11 11.43 -2.45 -12.10
C VAL A 11 10.96 -3.74 -12.75
N GLU A 12 11.42 -4.87 -12.23
CA GLU A 12 11.09 -6.22 -12.68
C GLU A 12 10.12 -6.87 -11.67
N VAL A 13 9.07 -7.53 -12.16
CA VAL A 13 8.26 -8.44 -11.33
C VAL A 13 8.93 -9.82 -11.33
N ILE A 14 9.28 -10.33 -10.15
CA ILE A 14 9.88 -11.67 -10.00
C ILE A 14 8.78 -12.74 -9.88
N ASP A 15 7.71 -12.42 -9.15
CA ASP A 15 6.54 -13.28 -8.97
C ASP A 15 5.31 -12.40 -8.72
N GLY A 16 4.29 -12.57 -9.57
CA GLY A 16 3.06 -11.76 -9.59
C GLY A 16 1.77 -12.54 -9.85
N ASN A 17 1.85 -13.84 -10.16
CA ASN A 17 0.70 -14.60 -10.65
C ASN A 17 -0.38 -14.86 -9.58
N GLN A 18 -0.03 -14.85 -8.29
CA GLN A 18 -1.01 -15.07 -7.22
C GLN A 18 -1.70 -13.77 -6.76
N GLN A 19 -1.13 -12.61 -7.08
CA GLN A 19 -1.46 -11.32 -6.50
C GLN A 19 -2.51 -10.56 -7.34
N PHE A 20 -2.65 -10.94 -8.61
CA PHE A 20 -3.70 -10.49 -9.52
C PHE A 20 -4.81 -11.54 -9.68
N HIS A 21 -4.83 -12.59 -8.85
CA HIS A 21 -5.81 -13.67 -8.96
C HIS A 21 -7.24 -13.14 -8.75
N GLY A 22 -8.10 -13.30 -9.76
CA GLY A 22 -9.45 -12.73 -9.78
C GLY A 22 -9.53 -11.26 -10.21
N ALA A 23 -8.41 -10.65 -10.63
CA ALA A 23 -8.41 -9.40 -11.39
C ALA A 23 -8.62 -9.69 -12.89
N ILE A 24 -9.11 -8.69 -13.63
CA ILE A 24 -9.31 -8.81 -15.08
C ILE A 24 -7.98 -8.92 -15.83
N ASN A 25 -6.95 -8.24 -15.32
CA ASN A 25 -5.58 -8.32 -15.82
C ASN A 25 -4.73 -9.10 -14.83
N GLU A 26 -4.14 -10.20 -15.30
CA GLU A 26 -3.32 -11.11 -14.47
C GLU A 26 -1.85 -10.69 -14.37
N SER A 27 -1.44 -9.64 -15.09
CA SER A 27 -0.09 -9.10 -15.11
C SER A 27 -0.05 -7.60 -14.83
N VAL A 28 1.15 -7.07 -14.61
CA VAL A 28 1.35 -5.63 -14.46
C VAL A 28 1.18 -4.89 -15.78
N ASN A 29 0.59 -3.69 -15.74
CA ASN A 29 0.21 -2.91 -16.91
C ASN A 29 1.39 -2.47 -17.80
N TYR A 30 2.61 -2.38 -17.25
CA TYR A 30 3.80 -2.00 -17.99
C TYR A 30 4.49 -3.17 -18.71
N GLU A 31 3.97 -4.39 -18.55
CA GLU A 31 4.37 -5.57 -19.33
C GLU A 31 3.43 -5.81 -20.53
N ASP A 32 2.33 -5.05 -20.65
CA ASP A 32 1.45 -5.14 -21.83
C ASP A 32 2.17 -4.57 -23.07
N PRO A 33 2.38 -5.35 -24.13
CA PRO A 33 3.07 -4.89 -25.34
C PRO A 33 2.35 -3.76 -26.08
N ASN A 34 1.08 -3.52 -25.79
CA ASN A 34 0.26 -2.47 -26.40
C ASN A 34 0.20 -1.19 -25.56
N LEU A 35 0.77 -1.18 -24.35
CA LEU A 35 0.75 -0.03 -23.45
C LEU A 35 2.15 0.49 -23.18
N ASN A 36 2.40 1.75 -23.56
CA ASN A 36 3.67 2.41 -23.28
C ASN A 36 3.64 3.13 -21.91
N VAL A 37 3.69 2.35 -20.82
CA VAL A 37 3.62 2.87 -19.44
C VAL A 37 4.99 3.37 -18.98
N ALA A 38 5.08 4.66 -18.63
CA ALA A 38 6.29 5.30 -18.11
C ALA A 38 6.34 5.38 -16.57
N ILE A 39 5.17 5.36 -15.93
CA ILE A 39 5.02 5.45 -14.48
C ILE A 39 3.93 4.46 -14.04
N PRO A 40 4.30 3.26 -13.55
CA PRO A 40 3.32 2.30 -13.07
C PRO A 40 2.70 2.79 -11.77
N VAL A 41 1.39 2.61 -11.69
CA VAL A 41 0.58 2.98 -10.54
C VAL A 41 0.05 1.70 -9.93
N SER A 42 0.19 1.53 -8.62
CA SER A 42 -0.42 0.40 -7.90
C SER A 42 -1.34 0.93 -6.82
N SER A 43 -2.53 0.35 -6.68
CA SER A 43 -3.49 0.74 -5.65
C SER A 43 -4.23 -0.45 -5.06
N ILE A 44 -4.56 -0.35 -3.78
CA ILE A 44 -5.60 -1.14 -3.10
C ILE A 44 -6.92 -0.36 -3.14
N HIS A 45 -8.06 -1.02 -2.97
CA HIS A 45 -9.34 -0.31 -2.89
C HIS A 45 -9.62 0.19 -1.47
N GLY A 46 -10.25 1.36 -1.36
CA GLY A 46 -10.73 1.92 -0.11
C GLY A 46 -12.15 1.46 0.26
N ASN A 47 -12.72 2.09 1.28
CA ASN A 47 -14.10 1.87 1.72
C ASN A 47 -15.17 2.58 0.87
N HIS A 48 -14.74 3.46 -0.05
CA HIS A 48 -15.60 4.14 -1.03
C HIS A 48 -15.46 3.56 -2.45
N ASP A 49 -14.47 2.69 -2.63
CA ASP A 49 -14.14 2.03 -3.88
C ASP A 49 -14.35 0.52 -3.77
N ASP A 50 -15.08 0.06 -2.75
CA ASP A 50 -15.27 -1.36 -2.49
C ASP A 50 -16.09 -2.04 -3.61
N PRO A 51 -15.81 -3.31 -3.91
CA PRO A 51 -16.55 -4.05 -4.91
C PRO A 51 -18.06 -4.02 -4.63
N SER A 52 -18.83 -3.57 -5.61
CA SER A 52 -20.29 -3.48 -5.48
C SER A 52 -20.94 -4.86 -5.29
N SER A 53 -22.05 -4.90 -4.56
CA SER A 53 -22.80 -6.14 -4.29
C SER A 53 -23.29 -6.85 -5.57
N PHE A 54 -23.37 -6.12 -6.69
CA PHE A 54 -23.81 -6.63 -7.99
C PHE A 54 -22.60 -6.77 -8.91
N GLY A 55 -22.14 -8.00 -9.13
CA GLY A 55 -21.01 -8.30 -10.02
C GLY A 55 -19.62 -8.22 -9.37
N GLY A 56 -19.50 -7.71 -8.14
CA GLY A 56 -18.23 -7.73 -7.40
C GLY A 56 -17.12 -6.91 -8.08
N LEU A 57 -17.50 -5.87 -8.82
CA LEU A 57 -16.59 -4.96 -9.50
C LEU A 57 -16.42 -3.67 -8.69
N SER A 58 -15.17 -3.28 -8.51
CA SER A 58 -14.71 -2.00 -7.96
C SER A 58 -14.46 -0.99 -9.09
N SER A 59 -14.47 0.31 -8.77
CA SER A 59 -13.95 1.36 -9.65
C SER A 59 -12.51 1.08 -10.08
N LEU A 60 -11.71 0.43 -9.23
CA LEU A 60 -10.35 0.03 -9.55
C LEU A 60 -10.29 -1.07 -10.62
N ASP A 61 -11.29 -1.95 -10.74
CA ASP A 61 -11.33 -2.96 -11.79
C ASP A 61 -11.45 -2.30 -13.17
N LEU A 62 -12.24 -1.24 -13.30
CA LEU A 62 -12.37 -0.48 -14.56
C LEU A 62 -11.06 0.20 -14.95
N LEU A 63 -10.39 0.85 -13.99
CA LEU A 63 -9.11 1.51 -14.22
C LEU A 63 -7.99 0.50 -14.53
N SER A 64 -8.02 -0.66 -13.87
CA SER A 64 -7.09 -1.76 -14.11
C SER A 64 -7.27 -2.30 -15.52
N THR A 65 -8.51 -2.60 -15.92
CA THR A 65 -8.85 -3.10 -17.27
C THR A 65 -8.43 -2.14 -18.37
N ALA A 66 -8.51 -0.83 -18.12
CA ALA A 66 -8.04 0.20 -19.04
C ALA A 66 -6.50 0.35 -19.09
N GLY A 67 -5.75 -0.46 -18.33
CA GLY A 67 -4.29 -0.42 -18.29
C GLY A 67 -3.72 0.77 -17.50
N LEU A 68 -4.55 1.49 -16.74
CA LEU A 68 -4.16 2.74 -16.08
C LEU A 68 -3.51 2.50 -14.72
N ILE A 69 -3.92 1.45 -14.02
CA ILE A 69 -3.43 1.09 -12.68
C ILE A 69 -3.21 -0.43 -12.58
N ASN A 70 -2.39 -0.81 -11.62
CA ASN A 70 -2.24 -2.19 -11.14
C ASN A 70 -3.04 -2.31 -9.84
N TYR A 71 -4.22 -2.90 -9.93
CA TYR A 71 -5.05 -3.16 -8.77
C TYR A 71 -4.57 -4.42 -8.05
N PHE A 72 -4.15 -4.28 -6.79
CA PHE A 72 -3.58 -5.37 -5.99
C PHE A 72 -4.19 -5.40 -4.57
N GLY A 73 -3.84 -6.44 -3.79
CA GLY A 73 -4.29 -6.58 -2.40
C GLY A 73 -5.79 -6.82 -2.27
N ARG A 74 -6.40 -7.41 -3.31
CA ARG A 74 -7.80 -7.83 -3.32
C ARG A 74 -7.94 -9.09 -2.47
N TRP A 75 -9.00 -9.15 -1.67
CA TRP A 75 -9.45 -10.39 -1.04
C TRP A 75 -10.49 -11.08 -1.92
N THR A 76 -10.44 -12.40 -2.01
CA THR A 76 -11.43 -13.22 -2.74
C THR A 76 -12.34 -14.00 -1.79
N ASP A 77 -11.82 -14.33 -0.60
CA ASP A 77 -12.53 -15.02 0.47
C ASP A 77 -12.46 -14.19 1.77
N LEU A 78 -13.62 -13.92 2.37
CA LEU A 78 -13.74 -13.23 3.66
C LEU A 78 -13.96 -14.20 4.82
N THR A 79 -13.90 -15.52 4.58
CA THR A 79 -13.85 -16.56 5.61
C THR A 79 -12.41 -16.89 6.01
N LYS A 80 -11.44 -16.67 5.11
CA LYS A 80 -9.99 -16.76 5.32
C LYS A 80 -9.31 -15.75 4.39
N VAL A 81 -8.54 -14.83 4.94
CA VAL A 81 -7.79 -13.82 4.18
C VAL A 81 -6.34 -14.27 4.04
N GLU A 82 -5.89 -14.42 2.80
CA GLU A 82 -4.50 -14.73 2.45
C GLU A 82 -3.89 -13.52 1.75
N ILE A 83 -2.73 -13.07 2.23
CA ILE A 83 -2.02 -11.90 1.71
C ILE A 83 -0.64 -12.34 1.24
N SER A 84 -0.44 -12.36 -0.07
CA SER A 84 0.83 -12.66 -0.73
C SER A 84 1.45 -11.39 -1.30
N PRO A 85 2.78 -11.20 -1.20
CA PRO A 85 3.45 -9.99 -1.69
C PRO A 85 3.65 -10.03 -3.20
N ILE A 86 3.55 -8.89 -3.87
CA ILE A 86 4.13 -8.71 -5.22
C ILE A 86 5.64 -8.56 -5.04
N LEU A 87 6.41 -9.42 -5.70
CA LEU A 87 7.87 -9.41 -5.61
C LEU A 87 8.46 -8.53 -6.70
N LEU A 88 9.04 -7.41 -6.30
CA LEU A 88 9.62 -6.41 -7.20
C LEU A 88 11.13 -6.30 -7.01
N LYS A 89 11.84 -6.10 -8.12
CA LYS A 89 13.30 -5.92 -8.11
C LYS A 89 13.72 -4.74 -8.96
N LYS A 90 14.69 -3.98 -8.47
CA LYS A 90 15.36 -2.91 -9.21
C LYS A 90 16.86 -2.98 -8.94
N GLY A 91 17.61 -3.51 -9.91
CA GLY A 91 19.03 -3.81 -9.72
C GLY A 91 19.23 -4.80 -8.58
N ALA A 92 19.96 -4.40 -7.53
CA ALA A 92 20.20 -5.22 -6.34
C ALA A 92 19.08 -5.11 -5.27
N THR A 93 18.20 -4.11 -5.38
CA THR A 93 17.16 -3.87 -4.38
C THR A 93 15.94 -4.74 -4.64
N ARG A 94 15.41 -5.37 -3.58
CA ARG A 94 14.25 -6.26 -3.60
C ARG A 94 13.16 -5.72 -2.67
N LEU A 95 11.92 -5.72 -3.14
CA LEU A 95 10.74 -5.19 -2.46
C LEU A 95 9.63 -6.26 -2.47
N ALA A 96 9.15 -6.63 -1.30
CA ALA A 96 7.96 -7.44 -1.12
C ALA A 96 6.79 -6.49 -0.79
N LEU A 97 5.93 -6.23 -1.78
CA LEU A 97 4.80 -5.30 -1.68
C LEU A 97 3.52 -6.06 -1.30
N TYR A 98 3.04 -5.83 -0.08
CA TYR A 98 1.81 -6.38 0.45
C TYR A 98 0.68 -5.37 0.37
N GLY A 99 -0.53 -5.84 0.07
CA GLY A 99 -1.74 -5.01 0.06
C GLY A 99 -2.87 -5.67 0.83
N LEU A 100 -3.54 -4.89 1.68
CA LEU A 100 -4.81 -5.24 2.30
C LEU A 100 -5.82 -4.14 1.95
N SER A 101 -6.62 -4.39 0.93
CA SER A 101 -7.74 -3.52 0.63
C SER A 101 -8.77 -3.50 1.75
N HIS A 102 -9.63 -2.49 1.75
CA HIS A 102 -10.59 -2.29 2.82
C HIS A 102 -11.49 -3.53 3.04
N ILE A 103 -11.62 -3.88 4.31
CA ILE A 103 -12.56 -4.87 4.87
C ILE A 103 -13.15 -4.18 6.07
N HIS A 104 -14.48 -4.16 6.21
CA HIS A 104 -15.15 -3.57 7.37
C HIS A 104 -14.48 -3.97 8.69
N ASP A 105 -14.11 -3.00 9.53
CA ASP A 105 -13.22 -3.21 10.69
C ASP A 105 -13.71 -4.34 11.61
N ALA A 106 -15.01 -4.35 11.96
CA ALA A 106 -15.60 -5.39 12.81
C ALA A 106 -15.45 -6.80 12.23
N ARG A 107 -15.46 -6.94 10.89
CA ARG A 107 -15.20 -8.23 10.21
C ARG A 107 -13.71 -8.55 10.25
N LEU A 108 -12.85 -7.59 9.94
CA LEU A 108 -11.40 -7.80 9.97
C LEU A 108 -10.90 -8.17 11.37
N SER A 109 -11.40 -7.50 12.42
CA SER A 109 -11.11 -7.81 13.83
C SER A 109 -11.45 -9.27 14.15
N ARG A 110 -12.63 -9.76 13.74
CA ARG A 110 -13.03 -11.16 13.95
C ARG A 110 -12.11 -12.15 13.21
N LEU A 111 -11.64 -11.78 12.02
CA LEU A 111 -10.71 -12.60 11.25
C LEU A 111 -9.34 -12.70 11.93
N PHE A 112 -8.81 -11.59 12.45
CA PHE A 112 -7.57 -11.60 13.23
C PHE A 112 -7.74 -12.40 14.54
N GLU A 113 -8.82 -12.18 15.29
CA GLU A 113 -9.14 -12.93 16.51
C GLU A 113 -9.22 -14.43 16.26
N SER A 114 -9.81 -14.84 15.13
CA SER A 114 -9.98 -16.23 14.73
C SER A 114 -8.76 -16.83 14.02
N ARG A 115 -7.63 -16.10 13.93
CA ARG A 115 -6.41 -16.50 13.18
C ARG A 115 -6.69 -16.89 11.73
N LYS A 116 -7.61 -16.17 11.09
CA LYS A 116 -8.04 -16.39 9.70
C LYS A 116 -7.35 -15.44 8.71
N VAL A 117 -6.43 -14.60 9.18
CA VAL A 117 -5.58 -13.73 8.34
C VAL A 117 -4.18 -14.33 8.27
N HIS A 118 -3.71 -14.65 7.07
CA HIS A 118 -2.40 -15.25 6.81
C HIS A 118 -1.61 -14.34 5.89
N ILE A 119 -0.47 -13.83 6.36
CA ILE A 119 0.42 -12.96 5.59
C ILE A 119 1.67 -13.76 5.25
N GLN A 120 1.88 -14.02 3.97
CA GLN A 120 2.93 -14.93 3.50
C GLN A 120 4.26 -14.19 3.37
N ALA A 121 5.29 -14.64 4.06
CA ALA A 121 6.65 -14.22 3.76
C ALA A 121 7.17 -14.97 2.51
N PRO A 122 7.97 -14.35 1.63
CA PRO A 122 8.59 -15.05 0.52
C PRO A 122 9.44 -16.22 1.05
N SER A 123 9.26 -17.41 0.48
CA SER A 123 9.93 -18.65 0.92
C SER A 123 11.43 -18.68 0.60
N ASN A 124 11.88 -17.86 -0.35
CA ASN A 124 13.22 -17.97 -0.90
C ASN A 124 14.23 -17.18 -0.09
N HIS A 125 15.29 -17.86 0.36
CA HIS A 125 16.51 -17.30 0.96
C HIS A 125 17.35 -16.45 -0.01
N ASP A 126 16.81 -16.11 -1.19
CA ASP A 126 17.48 -15.25 -2.15
C ASP A 126 17.41 -13.79 -1.66
N GLY A 127 18.34 -13.43 -0.78
CA GLY A 127 18.59 -12.06 -0.35
C GLY A 127 17.54 -11.44 0.58
N GLU A 128 17.91 -10.28 1.12
CA GLU A 128 17.06 -9.51 2.03
C GLU A 128 15.99 -8.74 1.25
N TRP A 129 14.72 -8.96 1.61
CA TRP A 129 13.58 -8.23 1.07
C TRP A 129 13.25 -7.04 1.97
N PHE A 130 12.96 -5.89 1.34
CA PHE A 130 12.25 -4.83 2.05
C PHE A 130 10.75 -5.12 2.02
N HIS A 131 10.13 -5.33 3.17
CA HIS A 131 8.72 -5.66 3.33
C HIS A 131 7.88 -4.39 3.53
N LEU A 132 7.06 -4.07 2.54
CA LEU A 132 6.18 -2.91 2.52
C LEU A 132 4.72 -3.35 2.51
N MET A 133 3.92 -2.92 3.47
CA MET A 133 2.49 -3.19 3.49
C MET A 133 1.66 -1.93 3.29
N VAL A 134 0.64 -2.01 2.46
CA VAL A 134 -0.36 -0.95 2.28
C VAL A 134 -1.69 -1.43 2.83
N VAL A 135 -2.29 -0.66 3.74
CA VAL A 135 -3.58 -1.00 4.37
C VAL A 135 -4.55 0.17 4.27
N HIS A 136 -5.85 -0.12 4.25
CA HIS A 136 -6.90 0.90 4.28
C HIS A 136 -7.93 0.56 5.37
N GLN A 137 -7.63 0.93 6.62
CA GLN A 137 -8.40 0.56 7.82
C GLN A 137 -8.36 1.69 8.86
N ASN A 138 -9.30 1.71 9.80
CA ASN A 138 -9.18 2.59 10.96
C ASN A 138 -7.90 2.26 11.74
N ARG A 139 -7.11 3.30 12.07
CA ARG A 139 -5.88 3.19 12.88
C ARG A 139 -6.14 3.56 14.33
N ALA A 140 -6.88 4.66 14.54
CA ALA A 140 -7.21 5.15 15.87
C ALA A 140 -8.19 4.21 16.57
N ASP A 141 -8.08 4.08 17.89
CA ASP A 141 -9.05 3.32 18.67
C ASP A 141 -10.40 4.05 18.67
N ARG A 142 -11.32 3.57 17.84
CA ARG A 142 -12.70 4.07 17.71
C ARG A 142 -13.71 3.17 18.44
N GLY A 143 -13.24 2.41 19.43
CA GLY A 143 -14.02 1.46 20.21
C GLY A 143 -13.76 0.00 19.83
N PRO A 144 -14.35 -0.94 20.58
CA PRO A 144 -14.07 -2.36 20.42
C PRO A 144 -14.34 -2.84 19.00
N LYS A 145 -13.32 -3.44 18.37
CA LYS A 145 -13.39 -4.04 17.03
C LYS A 145 -13.65 -3.06 15.88
N ASN A 146 -13.39 -1.76 16.07
CA ASN A 146 -13.57 -0.72 15.05
C ASN A 146 -12.25 -0.16 14.52
N TYR A 147 -11.15 -0.91 14.64
CA TYR A 147 -9.85 -0.53 14.10
C TYR A 147 -8.95 -1.75 13.93
N LEU A 148 -7.91 -1.61 13.11
CA LEU A 148 -6.82 -2.57 13.00
C LEU A 148 -5.69 -2.14 13.95
N PRO A 149 -5.46 -2.84 15.08
CA PRO A 149 -4.35 -2.48 15.95
C PRO A 149 -3.01 -2.82 15.28
N GLU A 150 -2.03 -1.92 15.36
CA GLU A 150 -0.68 -2.15 14.80
C GLU A 150 -0.05 -3.44 15.34
N ILE A 151 -0.37 -3.82 16.59
CA ILE A 151 0.07 -5.07 17.21
C ILE A 151 -0.53 -6.31 16.55
N ALA A 152 -1.52 -6.24 15.66
CA ALA A 152 -1.98 -7.42 14.91
C ALA A 152 -1.06 -7.77 13.74
N LEU A 153 -0.22 -6.83 13.29
CA LEU A 153 0.62 -7.00 12.12
C LEU A 153 1.95 -7.69 12.44
N PRO A 154 2.52 -8.47 11.51
CA PRO A 154 3.78 -9.20 11.71
C PRO A 154 4.99 -8.28 11.89
N GLU A 155 5.96 -8.73 12.69
CA GLU A 155 7.21 -7.99 12.97
C GLU A 155 8.22 -8.01 11.82
N PHE A 156 8.05 -8.89 10.83
CA PHE A 156 8.94 -8.94 9.66
C PHE A 156 8.70 -7.78 8.69
N LEU A 157 7.59 -7.05 8.82
CA LEU A 157 7.32 -5.86 8.02
C LEU A 157 8.34 -4.77 8.34
N ASN A 158 8.73 -3.97 7.34
CA ASN A 158 9.65 -2.84 7.56
C ASN A 158 8.90 -1.51 7.56
N LEU A 159 7.93 -1.35 6.66
CA LEU A 159 7.15 -0.12 6.50
C LEU A 159 5.68 -0.45 6.21
N ILE A 160 4.77 0.26 6.87
CA ILE A 160 3.34 0.23 6.62
C ILE A 160 2.89 1.61 6.14
N ILE A 161 2.22 1.66 4.98
CA ILE A 161 1.49 2.82 4.51
C ILE A 161 0.03 2.66 4.94
N TRP A 162 -0.43 3.55 5.81
CA TRP A 162 -1.77 3.51 6.41
C TRP A 162 -2.69 4.51 5.70
N GLY A 163 -3.63 3.98 4.90
CA GLY A 163 -4.74 4.73 4.30
C GLY A 163 -5.94 4.85 5.24
N HIS A 164 -7.09 5.26 4.73
CA HIS A 164 -8.34 5.53 5.49
C HIS A 164 -8.32 6.76 6.40
N GLU A 165 -7.28 6.94 7.22
CA GLU A 165 -7.21 8.10 8.11
C GLU A 165 -6.94 9.38 7.32
N HIS A 166 -7.70 10.43 7.64
CA HIS A 166 -7.64 11.72 6.96
C HIS A 166 -6.55 12.63 7.55
N ASP A 167 -6.23 12.47 8.83
CA ASP A 167 -5.12 13.19 9.49
C ASP A 167 -3.78 12.82 8.85
N CYS A 168 -2.92 13.81 8.69
CA CYS A 168 -1.66 13.62 7.99
C CYS A 168 -0.46 13.43 8.93
N HIS A 169 0.02 12.20 9.02
CA HIS A 169 1.29 11.83 9.67
C HIS A 169 2.23 11.16 8.66
N ILE A 170 2.65 11.92 7.65
CA ILE A 170 3.45 11.44 6.51
C ILE A 170 4.90 11.06 6.85
N GLU A 171 5.46 11.58 7.95
CA GLU A 171 6.79 11.12 8.38
C GLU A 171 6.65 9.75 9.06
N PRO A 172 7.42 8.73 8.63
CA PRO A 172 7.33 7.41 9.22
C PRO A 172 7.60 7.44 10.74
N GLN A 173 6.62 6.96 11.52
CA GLN A 173 6.70 6.81 12.96
C GLN A 173 7.16 5.40 13.30
N PHE A 174 8.19 5.27 14.15
CA PHE A 174 8.69 3.96 14.55
C PHE A 174 7.80 3.33 15.62
N ASN A 175 7.30 2.13 15.36
CA ASN A 175 6.62 1.32 16.36
C ASN A 175 7.64 0.48 17.13
N ALA A 176 7.97 0.89 18.36
CA ALA A 176 8.96 0.20 19.19
C ALA A 176 8.57 -1.24 19.56
N ARG A 177 7.28 -1.58 19.60
CA ARG A 177 6.79 -2.92 19.96
C ARG A 177 6.95 -3.92 18.81
N ARG A 178 6.69 -3.49 17.58
CA ARG A 178 6.71 -4.34 16.39
C ARG A 178 7.94 -4.14 15.48
N LYS A 179 8.76 -3.12 15.75
CA LYS A 179 10.00 -2.81 15.05
C LYS A 179 9.85 -2.45 13.56
N PHE A 180 8.66 -2.00 13.15
CA PHE A 180 8.40 -1.43 11.83
C PHE A 180 8.12 0.07 11.91
N TYR A 181 8.09 0.72 10.75
CA TYR A 181 7.63 2.10 10.62
C TYR A 181 6.21 2.17 10.09
N VAL A 182 5.45 3.18 10.51
CA VAL A 182 4.10 3.48 9.98
C VAL A 182 4.09 4.90 9.43
N SER A 183 3.63 5.06 8.19
CA SER A 183 3.40 6.36 7.55
C SER A 183 1.93 6.49 7.20
N GLN A 184 1.30 7.60 7.59
CA GLN A 184 -0.12 7.88 7.35
C GLN A 184 -0.24 9.14 6.50
N PRO A 185 -0.38 9.02 5.17
CA PRO A 185 -0.33 10.17 4.27
C PRO A 185 -1.46 11.19 4.42
N GLY A 186 -2.57 10.82 5.06
CA GLY A 186 -3.78 11.63 5.13
C GLY A 186 -4.56 11.64 3.82
N SER A 187 -5.68 12.37 3.80
CA SER A 187 -6.52 12.53 2.60
C SER A 187 -6.16 13.79 1.80
N ASN A 188 -6.38 13.74 0.49
CA ASN A 188 -6.27 14.91 -0.38
C ASN A 188 -7.51 15.84 -0.32
N TYR A 189 -8.56 15.43 0.39
CA TYR A 189 -9.81 16.16 0.58
C TYR A 189 -9.93 16.63 2.03
N TYR A 190 -10.37 17.88 2.23
CA TYR A 190 -10.58 18.50 3.54
C TYR A 190 -12.06 18.43 3.91
N SER A 191 -12.41 17.81 5.05
CA SER A 191 -13.75 17.98 5.63
C SER A 191 -13.76 19.11 6.66
N ILE A 192 -14.85 19.89 6.69
CA ILE A 192 -15.04 21.09 7.51
C ILE A 192 -14.93 20.82 9.03
N SER A 193 -15.07 19.56 9.47
CA SER A 193 -14.95 19.15 10.88
C SER A 193 -13.53 19.27 11.46
N HIS A 194 -12.51 19.55 10.65
CA HIS A 194 -11.09 19.65 11.08
C HIS A 194 -10.60 21.10 11.29
N LEU A 195 -11.52 22.07 11.40
CA LEU A 195 -11.17 23.45 11.68
C LEU A 195 -10.65 23.58 13.12
N GLU A 196 -9.33 23.60 13.24
CA GLU A 196 -8.49 24.48 14.08
C GLU A 196 -7.14 23.83 14.51
N PRO A 197 -7.01 22.52 14.85
CA PRO A 197 -5.74 22.01 15.37
C PRO A 197 -4.67 21.66 14.31
N ASN A 198 -5.07 21.13 13.13
CA ASN A 198 -4.13 20.41 12.24
C ASN A 198 -3.73 21.15 10.94
N LYS A 199 -4.05 22.45 10.83
CA LYS A 199 -3.85 23.24 9.59
C LYS A 199 -2.38 23.31 9.15
N GLN A 200 -1.43 23.33 10.11
CA GLN A 200 0.01 23.37 9.80
C GLN A 200 0.57 22.03 9.31
N GLU A 201 0.09 20.90 9.85
CA GLU A 201 0.52 19.57 9.42
C GLU A 201 -0.01 19.25 8.03
N TYR A 202 -1.27 19.58 7.75
CA TYR A 202 -1.83 19.46 6.41
C TYR A 202 -1.04 20.30 5.38
N GLN A 203 -0.69 21.54 5.71
CA GLN A 203 0.15 22.36 4.84
C GLN A 203 1.56 21.78 4.67
N LYS A 204 2.16 21.15 5.69
CA LYS A 204 3.43 20.41 5.56
C LYS A 204 3.29 19.22 4.62
N CYS A 205 2.15 18.53 4.67
CA CYS A 205 1.85 17.47 3.73
C CYS A 205 1.76 18.04 2.31
N GLN A 206 1.01 19.12 2.09
CA GLN A 206 0.94 19.77 0.79
C GLN A 206 2.26 20.42 0.28
N LYS A 207 3.14 20.88 1.18
CA LYS A 207 4.38 21.64 0.87
C LYS A 207 5.66 20.83 0.86
N LYS A 208 5.72 19.67 1.54
CA LYS A 208 6.72 18.66 1.16
C LYS A 208 6.51 18.37 -0.33
N PRO A 209 7.50 17.87 -1.08
CA PRO A 209 7.22 17.28 -2.39
C PRO A 209 6.34 16.03 -2.18
N GLN A 210 5.10 16.24 -1.78
CA GLN A 210 3.98 15.60 -2.41
C GLN A 210 4.08 16.02 -3.87
N PRO A 211 4.21 15.06 -4.78
CA PRO A 211 4.16 15.37 -6.20
C PRO A 211 2.76 15.91 -6.45
N MET A 212 2.64 17.23 -6.37
CA MET A 212 1.40 17.95 -6.54
C MET A 212 1.47 18.92 -7.70
N HIS A 213 2.44 18.70 -8.60
CA HIS A 213 2.25 19.02 -10.02
C HIS A 213 1.79 17.83 -10.86
N TYR A 214 1.61 16.65 -10.25
CA TYR A 214 1.09 15.44 -10.89
C TYR A 214 0.15 14.75 -9.90
N GLN A 215 -1.17 14.94 -10.06
CA GLN A 215 -2.18 14.31 -9.20
C GLN A 215 -2.00 12.79 -9.15
N HIS A 216 -2.11 12.24 -7.93
CA HIS A 216 -2.16 10.81 -7.56
C HIS A 216 -0.85 10.01 -7.67
N ASN A 217 -0.40 9.46 -6.52
CA ASN A 217 -0.15 8.02 -6.27
C ASN A 217 0.85 7.74 -5.14
N GLN A 218 0.62 6.66 -4.40
CA GLN A 218 1.45 6.19 -3.27
C GLN A 218 2.87 5.73 -3.67
N TRP A 219 3.16 5.62 -4.98
CA TRP A 219 4.45 5.19 -5.51
C TRP A 219 5.53 6.28 -5.54
N THR A 220 5.13 7.55 -5.58
CA THR A 220 6.08 8.66 -5.53
C THR A 220 6.71 8.89 -4.16
N PHE A 221 6.15 8.32 -3.09
CA PHE A 221 6.73 8.39 -1.75
C PHE A 221 8.15 7.77 -1.73
N PHE A 222 8.41 6.72 -2.51
CA PHE A 222 9.74 6.11 -2.62
C PHE A 222 10.75 6.95 -3.40
N GLN A 223 10.28 7.81 -4.32
CA GLN A 223 11.14 8.76 -5.03
C GLN A 223 11.35 10.06 -4.24
N SER A 224 10.39 10.46 -3.41
CA SER A 224 10.45 11.67 -2.56
C SER A 224 11.10 11.45 -1.20
N LEU A 225 11.13 10.20 -0.70
CA LEU A 225 12.08 9.74 0.32
C LEU A 225 13.48 9.79 -0.29
N GLY A 226 14.09 10.98 -0.27
CA GLY A 226 15.42 11.21 -0.83
C GLY A 226 16.37 10.10 -0.43
N ARG A 227 17.23 9.69 -1.38
CA ARG A 227 18.13 8.52 -1.33
C ARG A 227 18.73 8.24 0.07
N GLN A 228 19.09 9.28 0.83
CA GLN A 228 19.63 9.19 2.19
C GLN A 228 18.63 8.69 3.27
N LYS A 229 17.34 9.03 3.19
CA LYS A 229 16.30 8.56 4.13
C LYS A 229 15.93 7.09 3.86
N LEU A 230 15.79 6.71 2.59
CA LEU A 230 15.57 5.32 2.21
C LEU A 230 16.78 4.44 2.60
N LEU A 231 18.01 4.92 2.37
CA LEU A 231 19.24 4.26 2.81
C LEU A 231 19.36 4.12 4.33
N LYS A 232 18.69 4.96 5.14
CA LYS A 232 18.64 4.80 6.60
C LYS A 232 17.64 3.72 7.03
N LEU A 233 16.52 3.59 6.32
CA LEU A 233 15.51 2.54 6.54
C LEU A 233 15.95 1.18 5.99
N LEU A 234 16.83 1.17 4.98
CA LEU A 234 17.39 -0.01 4.32
C LEU A 234 18.71 -0.50 4.91
N LYS A 235 19.26 0.17 5.94
CA LYS A 235 20.46 -0.32 6.63
C LYS A 235 20.03 -1.35 7.68
N PRO A 236 20.62 -2.56 7.70
CA PRO A 236 20.41 -3.48 8.81
C PRO A 236 20.80 -2.77 10.11
N GLN A 237 19.94 -2.84 11.12
CA GLN A 237 20.32 -2.41 12.45
C GLN A 237 21.49 -3.30 12.87
N ALA A 238 22.69 -2.72 12.91
CA ALA A 238 23.82 -3.36 13.53
C ALA A 238 23.43 -3.69 14.97
N THR A 239 23.30 -4.98 15.25
CA THR A 239 23.28 -5.53 16.59
C THR A 239 24.52 -5.04 17.32
N TYR A 240 24.33 -4.19 18.32
CA TYR A 240 25.27 -4.02 19.43
C TYR A 240 24.83 -4.93 20.56
#